data_AF-F8NRK2-F1
#
_entry.id   AF-F8NRK2-F1
#
_cell.length_a   1.000
_cell.length_b   1.000
_cell.length_c   1.000
_cell.angle_alpha   90.00
_cell.angle_beta   90.00
_cell.angle_gamma   90.00
#
_symmetry.space_group_name_H-M   'P 1'
#
loop_
_entity.id
_entity.type
_entity.pdbx_description
1 polymer ?
#
loop_
_entity_poly.entity_id
_entity_poly.type
_entity_poly.pdbx_seq_one_letter_code
_entity_poly.pdbx_strand_id
1 'polypeptide(L)'
;MSLTAQSVGSPESSLVGYLSRKALPIKRNDAEPLTREDVQYDLLHQIFSDTKAVFTSQAPGCSNTSKIRFCDLYVNALYHSSKCSKVLKDKMNETPPFAIELAKISLLTNVGRINTTMAFFPEMKTALRTYHPVPSLQKTDGNAQDAPRIKNCLKAALLPYEIKSMPPSTPEEILDRSRAGRVPPTSVVNLIFVLANHAAPLANVHFDPPLNFLDLFLPINVSSTSRARAFLWLIYHYLEGPELPNPYDDDYSRQNDGKVPWLHRLSETEFAKENVDTPDEIAWGKRMSSERNTFLQKLVNNTHTEKKERYPPTPAAPVLQKVFEPTNSYRTHSSRQQIPEVQREKPFLHYMPPQRDSIQPAHLPRGNIQPRSDFRGGPERSMLQQAWHVIMNTDPLVDSDEELPDQHVRHDYSRRVDVIARLRGRPPSPLPDAMVVDRSISGRNGSGSARHG
;
A
#
# COMPACT_ATOMS: atom_id res chain seq x y z
N MET A 1 -7.58 -40.69 -21.16
CA MET A 1 -7.29 -40.06 -19.86
C MET A 1 -6.04 -39.20 -20.04
N SER A 2 -6.22 -37.93 -20.42
CA SER A 2 -5.11 -36.97 -20.49
C SER A 2 -5.04 -36.23 -19.17
N LEU A 3 -3.92 -36.38 -18.47
CA LEU A 3 -3.60 -35.64 -17.26
C LEU A 3 -3.16 -34.23 -17.64
N THR A 4 -3.86 -33.26 -17.08
CA THR A 4 -3.57 -31.82 -17.14
C THR A 4 -2.25 -31.51 -16.45
N ALA A 5 -1.28 -30.99 -17.21
CA ALA A 5 -0.08 -30.41 -16.66
C ALA A 5 -0.41 -29.05 -16.04
N GLN A 6 -0.36 -28.96 -14.71
CA GLN A 6 -0.35 -27.66 -14.01
C GLN A 6 0.99 -26.97 -14.33
N SER A 7 0.91 -25.83 -15.01
CA SER A 7 2.04 -24.93 -15.28
C SER A 7 2.55 -24.36 -13.95
N VAL A 8 3.64 -24.95 -13.43
CA VAL A 8 4.41 -24.36 -12.33
C VAL A 8 5.08 -23.10 -12.87
N GLY A 9 4.65 -21.92 -12.40
CA GLY A 9 5.21 -20.63 -12.82
C GLY A 9 6.72 -20.56 -12.60
N SER A 10 7.45 -20.04 -13.60
CA SER A 10 8.90 -19.89 -13.55
C SER A 10 9.33 -18.94 -12.40
N PRO A 11 10.47 -19.20 -11.72
CA PRO A 11 10.95 -18.36 -10.62
C PRO A 11 11.28 -16.92 -11.03
N GLU A 12 11.49 -16.66 -12.32
CA GLU A 12 11.67 -15.30 -12.86
C GLU A 12 10.36 -14.48 -12.86
N SER A 13 9.22 -15.11 -13.16
CA SER A 13 7.91 -14.44 -13.18
C SER A 13 7.46 -13.97 -11.78
N SER A 14 7.82 -14.73 -10.74
CA SER A 14 7.53 -14.36 -9.35
C SER A 14 8.42 -13.21 -8.87
N LEU A 15 9.67 -13.14 -9.33
CA LEU A 15 10.59 -12.05 -9.03
C LEU A 15 10.16 -10.74 -9.70
N VAL A 16 9.78 -10.78 -10.98
CA VAL A 16 9.23 -9.64 -11.72
C VAL A 16 8.02 -9.04 -11.00
N GLY A 17 7.03 -9.88 -10.66
CA GLY A 17 5.82 -9.40 -9.97
C GLY A 17 6.08 -8.91 -8.53
N TYR A 18 7.12 -9.40 -7.86
CA TYR A 18 7.55 -8.90 -6.56
C TYR A 18 8.16 -7.49 -6.66
N LEU A 19 9.00 -7.25 -7.68
CA LEU A 19 9.64 -5.95 -7.90
C LEU A 19 8.60 -4.87 -8.22
N SER A 20 7.64 -5.15 -9.10
CA SER A 20 6.56 -4.21 -9.42
C SER A 20 5.75 -3.86 -8.16
N ARG A 21 5.38 -4.85 -7.33
CA ARG A 21 4.65 -4.60 -6.08
C ARG A 21 5.43 -3.75 -5.07
N LYS A 22 6.75 -3.95 -4.96
CA LYS A 22 7.59 -3.17 -4.04
C LYS A 22 7.76 -1.71 -4.50
N ALA A 23 7.85 -1.50 -5.81
CA ALA A 23 7.97 -0.18 -6.43
C ALA A 23 6.60 0.52 -6.62
N LEU A 24 5.49 -0.21 -6.47
CA LEU A 24 4.17 0.32 -6.77
C LEU A 24 3.78 1.49 -5.89
N PRO A 25 3.91 1.50 -4.56
CA PRO A 25 3.41 2.64 -3.80
C PRO A 25 4.29 3.89 -3.95
N ILE A 26 3.66 5.04 -4.18
CA ILE A 26 4.36 6.35 -4.21
C ILE A 26 4.91 6.64 -2.82
N LYS A 27 6.16 7.12 -2.76
CA LYS A 27 6.84 7.52 -1.51
C LYS A 27 7.38 8.94 -1.67
N ARG A 28 6.83 9.85 -0.88
CA ARG A 28 7.18 11.28 -0.82
C ARG A 28 7.14 11.74 0.64
N ASN A 29 7.84 12.82 0.97
CA ASN A 29 7.79 13.39 2.32
C ASN A 29 6.48 14.17 2.55
N ASP A 30 6.11 14.43 3.82
CA ASP A 30 4.93 15.24 4.13
C ASP A 30 5.00 16.60 3.42
N ALA A 31 3.85 17.05 2.93
CA ALA A 31 3.67 18.26 2.14
C ALA A 31 4.32 18.26 0.75
N GLU A 32 5.07 17.23 0.34
CA GLU A 32 5.59 17.17 -1.03
C GLU A 32 4.45 16.90 -2.03
N PRO A 33 4.34 17.69 -3.11
CA PRO A 33 3.34 17.47 -4.15
C PRO A 33 3.57 16.15 -4.90
N LEU A 34 2.48 15.48 -5.27
CA LEU A 34 2.53 14.39 -6.23
C LEU A 34 2.46 14.98 -7.65
N THR A 35 3.56 14.85 -8.37
CA THR A 35 3.72 15.31 -9.76
C THR A 35 2.90 14.47 -10.72
N ARG A 36 2.73 14.96 -11.95
CA ARG A 36 2.18 14.15 -13.05
C ARG A 36 2.95 12.86 -13.27
N GLU A 37 4.27 12.86 -13.10
CA GLU A 37 5.10 11.64 -13.19
C GLU A 37 4.76 10.67 -12.05
N ASP A 38 4.63 11.12 -10.80
CA ASP A 38 4.31 10.23 -9.68
C ASP A 38 3.00 9.46 -9.91
N VAL A 39 1.97 10.19 -10.37
CA VAL A 39 0.60 9.68 -10.57
C VAL A 39 0.37 9.07 -11.94
N GLN A 40 1.33 9.19 -12.86
CA GLN A 40 1.21 8.79 -14.27
C GLN A 40 -0.03 9.45 -14.92
N TYR A 41 -0.08 10.78 -14.88
CA TYR A 41 -1.23 11.56 -15.31
C TYR A 41 -1.66 11.28 -16.76
N ASP A 42 -0.72 11.13 -17.70
CA ASP A 42 -1.06 10.94 -19.11
C ASP A 42 -1.74 9.60 -19.35
N LEU A 43 -1.29 8.53 -18.68
CA LEU A 43 -1.99 7.24 -18.65
C LEU A 43 -3.42 7.40 -18.17
N LEU A 44 -3.59 8.04 -17.00
CA LEU A 44 -4.91 8.26 -16.41
C LEU A 44 -5.79 9.13 -17.32
N HIS A 45 -5.20 10.12 -17.99
CA HIS A 45 -5.91 10.93 -18.95
C HIS A 45 -6.43 10.06 -20.10
N GLN A 46 -5.58 9.27 -20.74
CA GLN A 46 -5.95 8.38 -21.85
C GLN A 46 -7.04 7.36 -21.47
N ILE A 47 -6.96 6.75 -20.27
CA ILE A 47 -7.97 5.81 -19.78
C ILE A 47 -9.34 6.48 -19.63
N PHE A 48 -9.39 7.67 -19.03
CA PHE A 48 -10.65 8.36 -18.72
C PHE A 48 -11.18 9.25 -19.86
N SER A 49 -10.36 9.56 -20.86
CA SER A 49 -10.78 10.28 -22.06
C SER A 49 -11.27 9.33 -23.17
N ASP A 50 -11.11 8.01 -23.02
CA ASP A 50 -11.59 7.05 -24.00
C ASP A 50 -13.10 7.18 -24.25
N THR A 51 -13.47 7.20 -25.53
CA THR A 51 -14.83 7.47 -25.98
C THR A 51 -15.61 6.20 -26.35
N LYS A 52 -15.02 5.02 -26.26
CA LYS A 52 -15.67 3.77 -26.69
C LYS A 52 -16.71 3.34 -25.66
N ALA A 53 -17.98 3.45 -26.03
CA ALA A 53 -19.10 2.96 -25.22
C ALA A 53 -19.29 1.46 -25.44
N VAL A 54 -18.50 0.64 -24.74
CA VAL A 54 -18.42 -0.81 -24.96
C VAL A 54 -18.67 -1.65 -23.71
N PHE A 55 -18.75 -1.03 -22.53
CA PHE A 55 -18.95 -1.74 -21.27
C PHE A 55 -20.42 -1.80 -20.88
N THR A 56 -20.87 -2.95 -20.39
CA THR A 56 -22.20 -3.14 -19.83
C THR A 56 -22.36 -2.30 -18.56
N SER A 57 -23.41 -1.46 -18.52
CA SER A 57 -23.66 -0.62 -17.34
C SER A 57 -23.84 -1.47 -16.07
N GLN A 58 -23.18 -1.03 -15.00
CA GLN A 58 -23.23 -1.65 -13.67
C GLN A 58 -24.16 -0.92 -12.70
N ALA A 59 -24.79 0.17 -13.13
CA ALA A 59 -25.66 0.97 -12.27
C ALA A 59 -27.00 0.23 -12.01
N PRO A 60 -27.58 0.37 -10.80
CA PRO A 60 -28.86 -0.25 -10.47
C PRO A 60 -29.96 0.16 -11.45
N GLY A 61 -30.75 -0.81 -11.93
CA GLY A 61 -31.89 -0.55 -12.82
C GLY A 61 -31.54 -0.26 -14.29
N CYS A 62 -30.26 -0.30 -14.66
CA CYS A 62 -29.86 -0.22 -16.07
C CYS A 62 -30.07 -1.56 -16.79
N SER A 63 -30.51 -1.50 -18.06
CA SER A 63 -30.56 -2.66 -18.94
C SER A 63 -29.15 -3.14 -19.29
N ASN A 64 -28.94 -4.45 -19.33
CA ASN A 64 -27.70 -5.09 -19.80
C ASN A 64 -27.37 -4.78 -21.27
N THR A 65 -28.29 -4.15 -22.01
CA THR A 65 -28.08 -3.70 -23.40
C THR A 65 -27.44 -2.31 -23.51
N SER A 66 -27.43 -1.52 -22.44
CA SER A 66 -26.85 -0.18 -22.45
C SER A 66 -25.34 -0.25 -22.29
N LYS A 67 -24.62 0.18 -23.33
CA LYS A 67 -23.16 0.28 -23.32
C LYS A 67 -22.72 1.68 -22.94
N ILE A 68 -21.72 1.77 -22.06
CA ILE A 68 -21.15 3.00 -21.53
C ILE A 68 -19.63 3.01 -21.66
N ARG A 69 -19.02 4.18 -21.54
CA ARG A 69 -17.56 4.34 -21.57
C ARG A 69 -16.95 3.89 -20.24
N PHE A 70 -15.64 3.61 -20.24
CA PHE A 70 -14.94 3.24 -19.01
C PHE A 70 -15.04 4.34 -17.93
N CYS A 71 -14.91 5.61 -18.33
CA CYS A 71 -15.05 6.75 -17.42
C CYS A 71 -16.39 6.71 -16.67
N ASP A 72 -17.49 6.57 -17.41
CA ASP A 72 -18.83 6.54 -16.84
C ASP A 72 -19.03 5.29 -15.97
N LEU A 73 -18.52 4.13 -16.41
CA LEU A 73 -18.55 2.88 -15.66
C LEU A 73 -17.90 3.02 -14.27
N TYR A 74 -16.68 3.56 -14.23
CA TYR A 74 -15.92 3.68 -13.00
C TYR A 74 -16.48 4.77 -12.07
N VAL A 75 -16.87 5.92 -12.62
CA VAL A 75 -17.55 7.00 -11.86
C VAL A 75 -18.86 6.50 -11.27
N ASN A 76 -19.67 5.78 -12.04
CA ASN A 76 -20.93 5.20 -11.56
C ASN A 76 -20.71 4.18 -10.44
N ALA A 77 -19.66 3.34 -10.53
CA ALA A 77 -19.33 2.40 -9.46
C ALA A 77 -19.01 3.12 -8.14
N LEU A 78 -18.26 4.22 -8.19
CA LEU A 78 -17.97 5.05 -7.00
C LEU A 78 -19.24 5.75 -6.49
N TYR A 79 -20.03 6.34 -7.38
CA TYR A 79 -21.26 7.06 -7.02
C TYR A 79 -22.27 6.15 -6.30
N HIS A 80 -22.41 4.89 -6.75
CA HIS A 80 -23.35 3.92 -6.18
C HIS A 80 -22.78 3.16 -4.97
N SER A 81 -21.52 3.35 -4.60
CA SER A 81 -20.96 2.77 -3.38
C SER A 81 -21.75 3.20 -2.15
N SER A 82 -22.02 2.25 -1.26
CA SER A 82 -22.70 2.50 0.02
C SER A 82 -21.85 3.33 1.02
N LYS A 83 -20.55 3.49 0.74
CA LYS A 83 -19.63 4.33 1.52
C LYS A 83 -19.26 5.64 0.82
N CYS A 84 -19.83 5.92 -0.34
CA CYS A 84 -19.77 7.24 -0.95
C CYS A 84 -20.72 8.20 -0.20
N SER A 85 -20.17 9.24 0.43
CA SER A 85 -20.95 10.17 1.26
C SER A 85 -21.88 11.04 0.42
N LYS A 86 -23.00 11.49 1.01
CA LYS A 86 -23.94 12.39 0.33
C LYS A 86 -23.24 13.63 -0.24
N VAL A 87 -22.41 14.29 0.57
CA VAL A 87 -21.62 15.47 0.16
C VAL A 87 -20.74 15.17 -1.06
N LEU A 88 -20.14 13.98 -1.13
CA LEU A 88 -19.32 13.59 -2.28
C LEU A 88 -20.18 13.38 -3.52
N LYS A 89 -21.33 12.74 -3.39
CA LYS A 89 -22.30 12.54 -4.49
C LYS A 89 -22.83 13.86 -5.03
N ASP A 90 -23.26 14.74 -4.13
CA ASP A 90 -23.76 16.07 -4.47
C ASP A 90 -22.67 16.82 -5.26
N LYS A 91 -21.41 16.77 -4.81
CA LYS A 91 -20.29 17.40 -5.51
C LYS A 91 -19.97 16.79 -6.87
N MET A 92 -20.03 15.45 -7.00
CA MET A 92 -19.84 14.77 -8.28
C MET A 92 -20.91 15.18 -9.30
N ASN A 93 -22.14 15.42 -8.85
CA ASN A 93 -23.24 15.88 -9.71
C ASN A 93 -23.10 17.38 -10.07
N GLU A 94 -22.76 18.22 -9.09
CA GLU A 94 -22.58 19.66 -9.28
C GLU A 94 -21.36 19.98 -10.16
N THR A 95 -20.29 19.20 -10.04
CA THR A 95 -19.02 19.43 -10.74
C THR A 95 -18.54 18.14 -11.39
N PRO A 96 -19.02 17.80 -12.61
CA PRO A 96 -18.60 16.57 -13.30
C PRO A 96 -17.08 16.40 -13.47
N PRO A 97 -16.28 17.46 -13.73
CA PRO A 97 -14.82 17.33 -13.76
C PRO A 97 -14.21 16.82 -12.44
N PHE A 98 -14.79 17.18 -11.29
CA PHE A 98 -14.37 16.68 -9.97
C PHE A 98 -14.57 15.17 -9.86
N ALA A 99 -15.67 14.63 -10.40
CA ALA A 99 -15.93 13.20 -10.38
C ALA A 99 -14.85 12.41 -11.14
N ILE A 100 -14.34 12.95 -12.25
CA ILE A 100 -13.26 12.35 -13.04
C ILE A 100 -11.93 12.43 -12.27
N GLU A 101 -11.63 13.57 -11.64
CA GLU A 101 -10.45 13.73 -10.79
C GLU A 101 -10.43 12.74 -9.61
N LEU A 102 -11.55 12.63 -8.90
CA LEU A 102 -11.74 11.65 -7.83
C LEU A 102 -11.60 10.22 -8.35
N ALA A 103 -12.15 9.92 -9.53
CA ALA A 103 -12.07 8.59 -10.14
C ALA A 103 -10.63 8.20 -10.49
N LYS A 104 -9.81 9.14 -10.96
CA LYS A 104 -8.38 8.94 -11.22
C LYS A 104 -7.61 8.62 -9.93
N ILE A 105 -7.82 9.40 -8.86
CA ILE A 105 -7.22 9.14 -7.53
C ILE A 105 -7.70 7.78 -6.97
N SER A 106 -8.98 7.47 -7.17
CA SER A 106 -9.58 6.20 -6.73
C SER A 106 -8.98 5.00 -7.47
N LEU A 107 -8.72 5.13 -8.78
CA LEU A 107 -8.05 4.08 -9.56
C LEU A 107 -6.64 3.80 -9.02
N LEU A 108 -5.85 4.84 -8.76
CA LEU A 108 -4.52 4.71 -8.16
C LEU A 108 -4.56 4.08 -6.75
N THR A 109 -5.59 4.41 -5.96
CA THR A 109 -5.81 3.79 -4.65
C THR A 109 -6.20 2.32 -4.79
N ASN A 110 -7.00 1.98 -5.81
CA ASN A 110 -7.47 0.61 -6.05
C ASN A 110 -6.34 -0.34 -6.47
N VAL A 111 -5.44 0.12 -7.34
CA VAL A 111 -4.27 -0.67 -7.76
C VAL A 111 -3.17 -0.72 -6.68
N GLY A 112 -3.19 0.21 -5.71
CA GLY A 112 -2.20 0.29 -4.63
C GLY A 112 -1.03 1.23 -4.90
N ARG A 113 -1.13 2.10 -5.91
CA ARG A 113 -0.17 3.17 -6.22
C ARG A 113 -0.22 4.29 -5.17
N ILE A 114 -1.42 4.66 -4.74
CA ILE A 114 -1.65 5.58 -3.60
C ILE A 114 -1.85 4.76 -2.32
N ASN A 115 -0.99 5.02 -1.34
CA ASN A 115 -1.07 4.38 -0.03
C ASN A 115 -2.18 4.99 0.82
N THR A 116 -2.78 4.17 1.67
CA THR A 116 -3.85 4.64 2.57
C THR A 116 -3.39 5.69 3.57
N THR A 117 -2.09 5.81 3.86
CA THR A 117 -1.54 6.84 4.77
C THR A 117 -1.63 8.26 4.19
N MET A 118 -1.85 8.39 2.89
CA MET A 118 -1.90 9.68 2.20
C MET A 118 -3.22 10.42 2.39
N ALA A 119 -3.11 11.74 2.41
CA ALA A 119 -4.19 12.69 2.58
C ALA A 119 -4.09 13.80 1.53
N PHE A 120 -5.24 14.29 1.06
CA PHE A 120 -5.31 15.28 -0.03
C PHE A 120 -5.89 16.63 0.43
N PHE A 121 -5.97 16.86 1.74
CA PHE A 121 -6.38 18.13 2.34
C PHE A 121 -5.45 18.55 3.49
N PRO A 122 -5.07 19.85 3.58
CA PRO A 122 -4.00 20.31 4.46
C PRO A 122 -4.37 20.34 5.95
N GLU A 123 -5.65 20.33 6.31
CA GLU A 123 -6.17 20.48 7.68
C GLU A 123 -6.03 19.23 8.56
N MET A 124 -5.32 18.20 8.10
CA MET A 124 -5.11 16.98 8.87
C MET A 124 -4.32 17.23 10.15
N LYS A 125 -4.97 17.00 11.30
CA LYS A 125 -4.36 17.14 12.64
C LYS A 125 -3.64 15.87 13.14
N THR A 126 -3.67 14.78 12.39
CA THR A 126 -3.16 13.48 12.85
C THR A 126 -1.73 13.24 12.36
N ALA A 127 -0.83 12.83 13.27
CA ALA A 127 0.58 12.57 12.96
C ALA A 127 0.82 11.27 12.13
N LEU A 128 -0.19 10.41 12.00
CA LEU A 128 -0.11 9.14 11.27
C LEU A 128 -0.45 9.27 9.77
N ARG A 129 -0.77 10.47 9.29
CA ARG A 129 -1.15 10.74 7.91
C ARG A 129 -0.18 11.75 7.32
N THR A 130 0.19 11.53 6.06
CA THR A 130 1.00 12.46 5.29
C THR A 130 0.12 13.19 4.28
N TYR A 131 0.18 14.51 4.29
CA TYR A 131 -0.50 15.37 3.33
C TYR A 131 0.32 15.47 2.05
N HIS A 132 -0.32 15.25 0.91
CA HIS A 132 0.29 15.46 -0.40
C HIS A 132 -0.69 16.17 -1.32
N PRO A 133 -0.42 17.41 -1.76
CA PRO A 133 -1.21 18.01 -2.83
C PRO A 133 -0.99 17.24 -4.14
N VAL A 134 -2.03 17.11 -4.96
CA VAL A 134 -1.97 16.44 -6.28
C VAL A 134 -2.41 17.45 -7.34
N PRO A 135 -1.54 18.38 -7.78
CA PRO A 135 -1.94 19.54 -8.57
C PRO A 135 -2.65 19.18 -9.88
N SER A 136 -2.25 18.09 -10.52
CA SER A 136 -2.84 17.64 -11.79
C SER A 136 -4.23 17.01 -11.64
N LEU A 137 -4.63 16.62 -10.42
CA LEU A 137 -5.90 15.95 -10.11
C LEU A 137 -6.74 16.69 -9.04
N GLN A 138 -6.39 17.94 -8.71
CA GLN A 138 -7.14 18.79 -7.77
C GLN A 138 -7.37 20.18 -8.38
N LYS A 139 -7.80 20.23 -9.64
CA LYS A 139 -8.04 21.50 -10.35
C LYS A 139 -9.41 22.08 -10.02
N THR A 140 -10.34 21.24 -9.58
CA THR A 140 -11.66 21.66 -9.14
C THR A 140 -11.66 22.02 -7.65
N ASP A 141 -12.51 22.99 -7.29
CA ASP A 141 -12.70 23.37 -5.90
C ASP A 141 -13.48 22.26 -5.17
N GLY A 142 -12.78 21.42 -4.43
CA GLY A 142 -13.37 20.30 -3.71
C GLY A 142 -12.35 19.49 -2.92
N ASN A 143 -12.72 19.10 -1.69
CA ASN A 143 -11.89 18.19 -0.90
C ASN A 143 -12.01 16.77 -1.49
N ALA A 144 -10.94 16.28 -2.11
CA ALA A 144 -10.85 14.95 -2.74
C ALA A 144 -10.96 13.77 -1.75
N GLN A 145 -11.28 14.02 -0.48
CA GLN A 145 -11.22 13.08 0.65
C GLN A 145 -9.78 12.59 0.90
N ASP A 146 -9.63 11.63 1.81
CA ASP A 146 -8.36 10.97 2.07
C ASP A 146 -8.37 9.53 1.52
N ALA A 147 -7.17 8.97 1.32
CA ALA A 147 -7.02 7.62 0.78
C ALA A 147 -7.78 6.52 1.59
N PRO A 148 -7.93 6.59 2.92
CA PRO A 148 -8.76 5.66 3.69
C PRO A 148 -10.24 5.72 3.33
N ARG A 149 -10.82 6.91 3.18
CA ARG A 149 -12.23 7.06 2.80
C ARG A 149 -12.45 6.58 1.37
N ILE A 150 -11.54 6.90 0.46
CA ILE A 150 -11.54 6.37 -0.91
C ILE A 150 -11.49 4.85 -0.91
N LYS A 151 -10.58 4.24 -0.14
CA LYS A 151 -10.48 2.77 -0.01
C LYS A 151 -11.76 2.14 0.54
N ASN A 152 -12.39 2.77 1.53
CA ASN A 152 -13.67 2.30 2.06
C ASN A 152 -14.80 2.43 1.04
N CYS A 153 -14.80 3.50 0.23
CA CYS A 153 -15.70 3.67 -0.91
C CYS A 153 -15.52 2.55 -1.94
N LEU A 154 -14.28 2.26 -2.33
CA LEU A 154 -13.93 1.19 -3.27
C LEU A 154 -14.39 -0.19 -2.77
N LYS A 155 -14.10 -0.54 -1.51
CA LYS A 155 -14.53 -1.82 -0.90
C LYS A 155 -16.05 -2.01 -0.88
N ALA A 156 -16.81 -0.92 -0.93
CA ALA A 156 -18.27 -0.92 -0.89
C ALA A 156 -18.92 -0.66 -2.25
N ALA A 157 -18.13 -0.54 -3.32
CA ALA A 157 -18.59 -0.43 -4.72
C ALA A 157 -18.86 -1.84 -5.29
N LEU A 158 -19.90 -2.48 -4.76
CA LEU A 158 -20.31 -3.85 -5.07
C LEU A 158 -21.56 -3.85 -5.96
N LEU A 159 -21.68 -4.86 -6.83
CA LEU A 159 -22.92 -5.10 -7.55
C LEU A 159 -24.00 -5.65 -6.62
N PRO A 160 -25.31 -5.50 -6.94
CA PRO A 160 -26.39 -5.92 -6.04
C PRO A 160 -26.30 -7.38 -5.56
N TYR A 161 -25.84 -8.29 -6.43
CA TYR A 161 -25.66 -9.71 -6.09
C TYR A 161 -24.39 -10.00 -5.27
N GLU A 162 -23.39 -9.11 -5.32
CA GLU A 162 -22.14 -9.18 -4.53
C GLU A 162 -22.32 -8.64 -3.11
N ILE A 163 -23.45 -8.00 -2.80
CA ILE A 163 -23.74 -7.58 -1.42
C ILE A 163 -24.06 -8.79 -0.54
N LYS A 164 -24.72 -9.81 -1.10
CA LYS A 164 -25.16 -11.01 -0.38
C LYS A 164 -24.18 -12.18 -0.51
N SER A 165 -23.37 -12.19 -1.56
CA SER A 165 -22.40 -13.25 -1.85
C SER A 165 -21.02 -12.65 -2.00
N MET A 166 -19.96 -13.38 -1.64
CA MET A 166 -18.61 -12.84 -1.81
C MET A 166 -18.32 -12.55 -3.29
N PRO A 167 -17.73 -11.37 -3.61
CA PRO A 167 -17.18 -11.09 -4.93
C PRO A 167 -16.16 -12.16 -5.33
N PRO A 168 -15.98 -12.43 -6.63
CA PRO A 168 -14.96 -13.35 -7.08
C PRO A 168 -13.58 -12.78 -6.74
N SER A 169 -12.67 -13.66 -6.34
CA SER A 169 -11.35 -13.28 -5.79
C SER A 169 -10.18 -13.64 -6.71
N THR A 170 -10.45 -14.37 -7.79
CA THR A 170 -9.45 -14.82 -8.78
C THR A 170 -9.90 -14.50 -10.20
N PRO A 171 -8.96 -14.34 -11.16
CA PRO A 171 -9.31 -14.14 -12.56
C PRO A 171 -10.14 -15.29 -13.15
N GLU A 172 -9.86 -16.54 -12.77
CA GLU A 172 -10.61 -17.71 -13.25
C GLU A 172 -12.07 -17.69 -12.78
N GLU A 173 -12.33 -17.35 -11.50
CA GLU A 173 -13.70 -17.21 -10.99
C GLU A 173 -14.50 -16.13 -11.72
N ILE A 174 -13.84 -15.07 -12.18
CA ILE A 174 -14.47 -14.01 -12.98
C ILE A 174 -14.84 -14.55 -14.36
N LEU A 175 -13.93 -15.27 -15.01
CA LEU A 175 -14.17 -15.89 -16.32
C LEU A 175 -15.27 -16.97 -16.25
N ASP A 176 -15.28 -17.80 -15.21
CA ASP A 176 -16.32 -18.82 -15.01
C ASP A 176 -17.71 -18.20 -14.85
N ARG A 177 -17.81 -17.07 -14.13
CA ARG A 177 -19.07 -16.31 -14.02
C ARG A 177 -19.51 -15.74 -15.37
N SER A 178 -18.56 -15.19 -16.15
CA SER A 178 -18.83 -14.69 -17.51
C SER A 178 -19.33 -15.82 -18.43
N ARG A 179 -18.64 -16.98 -18.44
CA ARG A 179 -19.03 -18.20 -19.18
C ARG A 179 -20.41 -18.73 -18.75
N ALA A 180 -20.77 -18.56 -17.47
CA ALA A 180 -22.10 -18.88 -16.95
C ALA A 180 -23.19 -17.84 -17.31
N GLY A 181 -22.89 -16.89 -18.20
CA GLY A 181 -23.84 -15.87 -18.68
C GLY A 181 -24.03 -14.69 -17.73
N ARG A 182 -23.21 -14.55 -16.68
CA ARG A 182 -23.26 -13.38 -15.79
C ARG A 182 -22.37 -12.27 -16.34
N VAL A 183 -23.01 -11.30 -16.99
CA VAL A 183 -22.35 -10.11 -17.53
C VAL A 183 -22.99 -8.86 -16.93
N PRO A 184 -22.23 -8.00 -16.22
CA PRO A 184 -20.83 -8.20 -15.86
C PRO A 184 -20.67 -9.24 -14.73
N PRO A 185 -19.56 -10.00 -14.69
CA PRO A 185 -19.31 -11.07 -13.71
C PRO A 185 -18.94 -10.56 -12.30
N THR A 186 -18.48 -9.30 -12.21
CA THR A 186 -18.13 -8.60 -10.98
C THR A 186 -18.11 -7.08 -11.20
N SER A 187 -18.04 -6.28 -10.13
CA SER A 187 -17.87 -4.83 -10.27
C SER A 187 -16.51 -4.47 -10.91
N VAL A 188 -16.45 -3.37 -11.66
CA VAL A 188 -15.20 -2.89 -12.26
C VAL A 188 -14.11 -2.62 -11.19
N VAL A 189 -14.54 -2.18 -10.00
CA VAL A 189 -13.64 -1.94 -8.86
C VAL A 189 -13.03 -3.24 -8.37
N ASN A 190 -13.84 -4.28 -8.18
CA ASN A 190 -13.35 -5.59 -7.76
C ASN A 190 -12.47 -6.25 -8.83
N LEU A 191 -12.82 -6.14 -10.11
CA LEU A 191 -11.98 -6.65 -11.19
C LEU A 191 -10.57 -6.06 -11.13
N ILE A 192 -10.44 -4.73 -11.07
CA ILE A 192 -9.13 -4.07 -11.02
C ILE A 192 -8.33 -4.50 -9.78
N PHE A 193 -9.01 -4.68 -8.63
CA PHE A 193 -8.39 -5.20 -7.42
C PHE A 193 -7.88 -6.64 -7.61
N VAL A 194 -8.66 -7.52 -8.23
CA VAL A 194 -8.26 -8.90 -8.54
C VAL A 194 -7.07 -8.90 -9.50
N LEU A 195 -7.10 -8.13 -10.59
CA LEU A 195 -5.98 -8.04 -11.54
C LEU A 195 -4.70 -7.54 -10.87
N ALA A 196 -4.79 -6.54 -9.98
CA ALA A 196 -3.65 -6.03 -9.21
C ALA A 196 -3.04 -7.09 -8.27
N ASN A 197 -3.88 -7.85 -7.57
CA ASN A 197 -3.41 -8.91 -6.68
C ASN A 197 -2.83 -10.11 -7.44
N HIS A 198 -3.37 -10.41 -8.62
CA HIS A 198 -2.96 -11.53 -9.47
C HIS A 198 -2.02 -11.10 -10.62
N ALA A 199 -1.37 -9.94 -10.52
CA ALA A 199 -0.52 -9.41 -11.58
C ALA A 199 0.63 -10.36 -11.97
N ALA A 200 1.25 -11.04 -11.00
CA ALA A 200 2.37 -11.95 -11.27
C ALA A 200 1.94 -13.22 -12.05
N PRO A 201 0.89 -13.97 -11.63
CA PRO A 201 0.35 -15.05 -12.45
C PRO A 201 -0.12 -14.61 -13.85
N LEU A 202 -0.74 -13.43 -13.95
CA LEU A 202 -1.27 -12.90 -15.20
C LEU A 202 -0.20 -12.35 -16.15
N ALA A 203 1.04 -12.14 -15.69
CA ALA A 203 2.13 -11.64 -16.51
C ALA A 203 2.35 -12.53 -17.74
N ASN A 204 2.50 -13.85 -17.53
CA ASN A 204 2.73 -14.80 -18.62
C ASN A 204 1.50 -15.03 -19.50
N VAL A 205 0.29 -14.76 -18.97
CA VAL A 205 -0.96 -14.90 -19.70
C VAL A 205 -1.09 -13.74 -20.69
N HIS A 206 -1.04 -12.51 -20.20
CA HIS A 206 -1.43 -11.34 -20.97
C HIS A 206 -0.29 -10.47 -21.50
N PHE A 207 0.91 -10.60 -20.96
CA PHE A 207 2.04 -9.71 -21.26
C PHE A 207 3.23 -10.49 -21.82
N ASP A 208 4.10 -9.76 -22.51
CA ASP A 208 5.45 -10.24 -22.81
C ASP A 208 6.39 -9.90 -21.64
N PRO A 209 7.30 -10.81 -21.25
CA PRO A 209 8.25 -10.52 -20.20
C PRO A 209 9.07 -9.25 -20.50
N PRO A 210 9.42 -8.44 -19.47
CA PRO A 210 9.19 -8.65 -18.04
C PRO A 210 7.96 -7.89 -17.52
N LEU A 211 6.95 -7.62 -18.33
CA LEU A 211 5.83 -6.75 -17.93
C LEU A 211 4.69 -7.53 -17.27
N ASN A 212 3.96 -6.85 -16.41
CA ASN A 212 2.70 -7.30 -15.82
C ASN A 212 1.71 -6.13 -15.65
N PHE A 213 0.51 -6.44 -15.15
CA PHE A 213 -0.57 -5.46 -14.99
C PHE A 213 -0.20 -4.23 -14.15
N LEU A 214 0.62 -4.38 -13.10
CA LEU A 214 1.01 -3.27 -12.23
C LEU A 214 2.00 -2.32 -12.91
N ASP A 215 2.81 -2.82 -13.84
CA ASP A 215 3.80 -2.01 -14.55
C ASP A 215 3.15 -0.96 -15.44
N LEU A 216 1.88 -1.17 -15.84
CA LEU A 216 1.10 -0.15 -16.54
C LEU A 216 1.00 1.16 -15.73
N PHE A 217 1.07 1.11 -14.40
CA PHE A 217 0.95 2.27 -13.50
C PHE A 217 2.30 2.80 -12.99
N LEU A 218 3.42 2.31 -13.53
CA LEU A 218 4.77 2.74 -13.19
C LEU A 218 5.36 3.65 -14.29
N PRO A 219 6.35 4.50 -13.96
CA PRO A 219 7.09 5.30 -14.94
C PRO A 219 8.04 4.42 -15.77
N ILE A 220 7.48 3.54 -16.60
CA ILE A 220 8.23 2.66 -17.50
C ILE A 220 8.29 3.26 -18.91
N ASN A 221 9.30 2.86 -19.69
CA ASN A 221 9.50 3.28 -21.08
C ASN A 221 8.48 2.60 -22.04
N VAL A 222 7.20 2.82 -21.81
CA VAL A 222 6.08 2.38 -22.66
C VAL A 222 5.07 3.52 -22.72
N SER A 223 4.61 3.86 -23.92
CA SER A 223 3.71 5.01 -24.11
C SER A 223 2.45 4.92 -23.25
N SER A 224 2.04 6.05 -22.69
CA SER A 224 0.80 6.17 -21.90
C SER A 224 -0.43 5.72 -22.70
N THR A 225 -0.45 5.96 -24.02
CA THR A 225 -1.51 5.51 -24.92
C THR A 225 -1.55 3.98 -25.04
N SER A 226 -0.42 3.30 -25.29
CA SER A 226 -0.38 1.83 -25.35
C SER A 226 -0.75 1.21 -24.00
N ARG A 227 -0.26 1.78 -22.89
CA ARG A 227 -0.60 1.30 -21.54
C ARG A 227 -2.09 1.45 -21.23
N ALA A 228 -2.70 2.57 -21.59
CA ALA A 228 -4.14 2.79 -21.44
C ALA A 228 -4.97 1.80 -22.27
N ARG A 229 -4.56 1.56 -23.52
CA ARG A 229 -5.21 0.58 -24.40
C ARG A 229 -5.12 -0.84 -23.83
N ALA A 230 -3.95 -1.25 -23.34
CA ALA A 230 -3.77 -2.55 -22.69
C ALA A 230 -4.60 -2.70 -21.41
N PHE A 231 -4.67 -1.65 -20.59
CA PHE A 231 -5.55 -1.60 -19.44
C PHE A 231 -7.01 -1.80 -19.85
N LEU A 232 -7.53 -1.00 -20.79
CA LEU A 232 -8.92 -1.08 -21.24
C LEU A 232 -9.24 -2.43 -21.92
N TRP A 233 -8.28 -3.01 -22.64
CA TRP A 233 -8.39 -4.35 -23.20
C TRP A 233 -8.63 -5.39 -22.11
N LEU A 234 -7.85 -5.36 -21.02
CA LEU A 234 -8.02 -6.28 -19.88
C LEU A 234 -9.36 -6.06 -19.18
N ILE A 235 -9.77 -4.81 -18.96
CA ILE A 235 -11.07 -4.53 -18.34
C ILE A 235 -12.21 -5.09 -19.21
N TYR A 236 -12.14 -4.93 -20.53
CA TYR A 236 -13.15 -5.48 -21.44
C TYR A 236 -13.15 -7.01 -21.43
N HIS A 237 -11.98 -7.63 -21.58
CA HIS A 237 -11.82 -9.09 -21.64
C HIS A 237 -12.46 -9.78 -20.42
N TYR A 238 -12.27 -9.23 -19.23
CA TYR A 238 -12.79 -9.82 -18.00
C TYR A 238 -14.22 -9.39 -17.62
N LEU A 239 -14.69 -8.19 -18.03
CA LEU A 239 -16.07 -7.76 -17.71
C LEU A 239 -17.10 -8.23 -18.74
N GLU A 240 -16.75 -8.23 -20.01
CA GLU A 240 -17.66 -8.55 -21.12
C GLU A 240 -17.52 -10.01 -21.56
N GLY A 241 -16.34 -10.60 -21.34
CA GLY A 241 -16.04 -12.00 -21.62
C GLY A 241 -15.05 -12.18 -22.79
N PRO A 242 -14.24 -13.25 -22.78
CA PRO A 242 -13.19 -13.48 -23.76
C PRO A 242 -13.72 -13.85 -25.16
N GLU A 243 -14.96 -14.36 -25.24
CA GLU A 243 -15.58 -14.81 -26.49
C GLU A 243 -16.00 -13.65 -27.41
N LEU A 244 -16.05 -12.41 -26.89
CA LEU A 244 -16.43 -11.24 -27.66
C LEU A 244 -15.19 -10.59 -28.31
N PRO A 245 -15.30 -10.11 -29.56
CA PRO A 245 -14.22 -9.36 -30.20
C PRO A 245 -13.85 -8.13 -29.36
N ASN A 246 -12.59 -8.03 -28.92
CA ASN A 246 -12.20 -6.97 -28.02
C ASN A 246 -12.03 -5.66 -28.83
N PRO A 247 -12.78 -4.59 -28.51
CA PRO A 247 -12.73 -3.34 -29.27
C PRO A 247 -11.39 -2.58 -29.10
N TYR A 248 -10.52 -3.06 -28.22
CA TYR A 248 -9.17 -2.54 -28.03
C TYR A 248 -8.09 -3.37 -28.74
N ASP A 249 -8.45 -4.44 -29.48
CA ASP A 249 -7.47 -5.27 -30.19
C ASP A 249 -6.68 -4.54 -31.27
N ASP A 250 -5.40 -4.85 -31.41
CA ASP A 250 -4.56 -4.53 -32.57
C ASP A 250 -4.14 -5.79 -33.33
N ASP A 251 -3.27 -5.63 -34.33
CA ASP A 251 -2.79 -6.76 -35.12
C ASP A 251 -1.98 -7.75 -34.28
N TYR A 252 -1.28 -7.26 -33.25
CA TYR A 252 -0.51 -8.09 -32.35
C TYR A 252 -1.41 -8.95 -31.46
N SER A 253 -2.38 -8.36 -30.74
CA SER A 253 -3.28 -9.12 -29.87
C SER A 253 -4.18 -10.08 -30.65
N ARG A 254 -4.57 -9.74 -31.88
CA ARG A 254 -5.30 -10.67 -32.77
C ARG A 254 -4.48 -11.88 -33.21
N GLN A 255 -3.16 -11.74 -33.31
CA GLN A 255 -2.26 -12.83 -33.70
C GLN A 255 -1.76 -13.63 -32.49
N ASN A 256 -1.89 -13.08 -31.27
CA ASN A 256 -1.40 -13.67 -30.04
C ASN A 256 -2.56 -13.76 -29.04
N ASP A 257 -3.32 -14.84 -29.12
CA ASP A 257 -4.51 -15.02 -28.30
C ASP A 257 -4.21 -14.87 -26.80
N GLY A 258 -5.09 -14.17 -26.10
CA GLY A 258 -4.93 -13.80 -24.70
C GLY A 258 -3.90 -12.70 -24.42
N LYS A 259 -3.12 -12.19 -25.38
CA LYS A 259 -2.18 -11.08 -25.13
C LYS A 259 -2.84 -9.71 -25.25
N VAL A 260 -2.36 -8.76 -24.44
CA VAL A 260 -2.74 -7.35 -24.59
C VAL A 260 -2.21 -6.77 -25.91
N PRO A 261 -2.80 -5.67 -26.42
CA PRO A 261 -2.26 -4.92 -27.55
C PRO A 261 -0.81 -4.51 -27.36
N TRP A 262 -0.11 -4.29 -28.48
CA TRP A 262 1.32 -4.01 -28.50
C TRP A 262 1.70 -2.81 -27.62
N LEU A 263 2.65 -3.05 -26.72
CA LEU A 263 3.17 -2.05 -25.79
C LEU A 263 4.34 -1.31 -26.43
N HIS A 264 4.02 -0.19 -27.10
CA HIS A 264 5.00 0.63 -27.81
C HIS A 264 5.99 1.29 -26.85
N ARG A 265 7.28 0.97 -27.01
CA ARG A 265 8.39 1.61 -26.29
C ARG A 265 8.73 2.95 -26.90
N LEU A 266 9.00 3.93 -26.05
CA LEU A 266 9.28 5.31 -26.47
C LEU A 266 10.78 5.56 -26.57
N SER A 267 11.20 6.45 -27.48
CA SER A 267 12.53 7.04 -27.38
C SER A 267 12.67 7.85 -26.08
N GLU A 268 13.90 8.11 -25.62
CA GLU A 268 14.14 8.95 -24.43
C GLU A 268 13.50 10.34 -24.57
N THR A 269 13.53 10.91 -25.78
CA THR A 269 12.97 12.24 -26.07
C THR A 269 11.44 12.27 -26.04
N GLU A 270 10.78 11.16 -26.40
CA GLU A 270 9.32 11.04 -26.31
C GLU A 270 8.90 10.74 -24.88
N PHE A 271 9.63 9.87 -24.20
CA PHE A 271 9.39 9.55 -22.79
C PHE A 271 9.48 10.80 -21.91
N ALA A 272 10.45 11.69 -22.16
CA ALA A 272 10.60 12.96 -21.44
C ALA A 272 9.47 13.97 -21.69
N LYS A 273 8.63 13.76 -22.72
CA LYS A 273 7.45 14.60 -23.00
C LYS A 273 6.19 14.10 -22.30
N GLU A 274 6.19 12.86 -21.82
CA GLU A 274 5.07 12.34 -21.03
C GLU A 274 5.12 12.88 -19.60
N ASN A 275 3.94 13.10 -19.02
CA ASN A 275 3.74 13.43 -17.61
C ASN A 275 4.45 14.72 -17.16
N VAL A 276 4.58 15.71 -18.04
CA VAL A 276 5.22 17.00 -17.72
C VAL A 276 4.23 17.92 -16.99
N ASP A 277 4.55 18.29 -15.74
CA ASP A 277 3.77 19.26 -14.98
C ASP A 277 3.73 20.63 -15.67
N THR A 278 2.55 21.25 -15.67
CA THR A 278 2.39 22.62 -16.16
C THR A 278 2.93 23.65 -15.15
N PRO A 279 3.32 24.87 -15.60
CA PRO A 279 3.77 25.92 -14.69
C PRO A 279 2.76 26.23 -13.56
N ASP A 280 1.46 26.20 -13.88
CA ASP A 280 0.39 26.44 -12.92
C ASP A 280 0.29 25.32 -11.86
N GLU A 281 0.43 24.06 -12.29
CA GLU A 281 0.47 22.90 -11.38
C GLU A 281 1.65 22.98 -10.42
N ILE A 282 2.83 23.37 -10.92
CA ILE A 282 4.03 23.56 -10.10
C ILE A 282 3.81 24.70 -9.08
N ALA A 283 3.30 25.84 -9.53
CA ALA A 283 3.04 26.99 -8.67
C ALA A 283 1.99 26.67 -7.59
N TRP A 284 0.90 26.02 -7.97
CA TRP A 284 -0.16 25.62 -7.06
C TRP A 284 0.33 24.59 -6.04
N GLY A 285 1.09 23.58 -6.48
CA GLY A 285 1.69 22.58 -5.59
C GLY A 285 2.55 23.23 -4.51
N LYS A 286 3.44 24.15 -4.90
CA LYS A 286 4.28 24.92 -3.96
C LYS A 286 3.44 25.71 -2.96
N ARG A 287 2.39 26.39 -3.42
CA ARG A 287 1.48 27.15 -2.54
C ARG A 287 0.84 26.24 -1.49
N MET A 288 0.29 25.10 -1.89
CA MET A 288 -0.35 24.15 -0.98
C MET A 288 0.63 23.53 0.02
N SER A 289 1.86 23.23 -0.41
CA SER A 289 2.93 22.79 0.50
C SER A 289 3.26 23.85 1.55
N SER A 290 3.34 25.13 1.16
CA SER A 290 3.55 26.24 2.10
C SER A 290 2.39 26.44 3.07
N GLU A 291 1.15 26.25 2.62
CA GLU A 291 -0.04 26.30 3.47
C GLU A 291 -0.01 25.21 4.54
N ARG A 292 0.38 23.97 4.17
CA ARG A 292 0.58 22.88 5.11
C ARG A 292 1.64 23.21 6.16
N ASN A 293 2.79 23.74 5.74
CA ASN A 293 3.86 24.11 6.66
C ASN A 293 3.41 25.20 7.64
N THR A 294 2.67 26.19 7.15
CA THR A 294 2.09 27.25 7.98
C THR A 294 1.09 26.68 8.99
N PHE A 295 0.25 25.73 8.57
CA PHE A 295 -0.69 25.04 9.45
C PHE A 295 0.03 24.27 10.57
N LEU A 296 1.07 23.53 10.22
CA LEU A 296 1.89 22.78 11.20
C LEU A 296 2.58 23.71 12.20
N GLN A 297 3.14 24.83 11.75
CA GLN A 297 3.75 25.84 12.64
C GLN A 297 2.73 26.40 13.63
N LYS A 298 1.52 26.76 13.17
CA LYS A 298 0.44 27.22 14.04
C LYS A 298 0.03 26.17 15.07
N LEU A 299 -0.05 24.90 14.65
CA LEU A 299 -0.39 23.79 15.55
C LEU A 299 0.66 23.61 16.66
N VAL A 300 1.94 23.63 16.30
CA VAL A 300 3.06 23.54 17.25
C VAL A 300 3.05 24.72 18.22
N ASN A 301 2.89 25.95 17.71
CA ASN A 301 2.85 27.16 18.54
C ASN A 301 1.69 27.13 19.53
N ASN A 302 0.48 26.76 19.09
CA ASN A 302 -0.68 26.65 19.99
C ASN A 302 -0.45 25.60 21.09
N THR A 303 0.16 24.47 20.74
CA THR A 303 0.49 23.41 21.72
C THR A 303 1.51 23.91 22.77
N HIS A 304 2.48 24.73 22.35
CA HIS A 304 3.42 25.36 23.29
C HIS A 304 2.74 26.39 24.20
N THR A 305 1.81 27.19 23.67
CA THR A 305 1.05 28.17 24.47
C THR A 305 0.18 27.48 25.52
N GLU A 306 -0.55 26.42 25.14
CA GLU A 306 -1.35 25.63 26.09
C GLU A 306 -0.50 25.00 27.20
N LYS A 307 0.71 24.52 26.88
CA LYS A 307 1.66 24.01 27.88
C LYS A 307 2.15 25.11 28.83
N LYS A 308 2.39 26.33 28.33
CA LYS A 308 2.81 27.49 29.14
C LYS A 308 1.70 27.99 30.06
N GLU A 309 0.45 27.97 29.61
CA GLU A 309 -0.71 28.35 30.43
C GLU A 309 -1.03 27.31 31.51
N ARG A 310 -0.84 26.02 31.23
CA ARG A 310 -0.99 24.96 32.25
C ARG A 310 0.13 24.91 33.29
N TYR A 311 1.32 25.44 32.95
CA TYR A 311 2.48 25.50 33.84
C TYR A 311 3.13 26.89 33.79
N PRO A 312 2.53 27.91 34.44
CA PRO A 312 3.15 29.23 34.51
C PRO A 312 4.48 29.14 35.28
N PRO A 313 5.55 29.82 34.82
CA PRO A 313 6.81 29.85 35.56
C PRO A 313 6.61 30.56 36.91
N THR A 314 6.95 29.88 38.00
CA THR A 314 6.96 30.45 39.35
C THR A 314 7.96 31.63 39.40
N PRO A 315 7.65 32.77 40.04
CA PRO A 315 8.62 33.86 40.18
C PRO A 315 9.82 33.39 41.00
N ALA A 316 11.03 33.59 40.48
CA ALA A 316 12.26 33.30 41.21
C ALA A 316 12.37 34.21 42.45
N ALA A 317 12.58 33.61 43.62
CA ALA A 317 12.87 34.32 44.86
C ALA A 317 14.22 35.07 44.78
N PRO A 318 14.41 36.20 45.50
CA PRO A 318 15.58 37.04 45.35
C PRO A 318 16.84 36.37 45.91
N VAL A 319 17.93 36.44 45.15
CA VAL A 319 19.26 35.91 45.50
C VAL A 319 19.95 36.86 46.49
N LEU A 320 20.29 36.36 47.68
CA LEU A 320 21.08 37.07 48.69
C LEU A 320 22.56 36.67 48.51
N GLN A 321 23.40 37.63 48.12
CA GLN A 321 24.85 37.46 48.00
C GLN A 321 25.49 37.18 49.37
N LYS A 322 26.35 36.16 49.46
CA LYS A 322 27.42 36.11 50.48
C LYS A 322 28.77 35.76 49.87
N VAL A 323 29.74 36.47 50.40
CA VAL A 323 31.14 36.66 50.01
C VAL A 323 32.00 35.45 50.39
N PHE A 324 33.04 35.19 49.60
CA PHE A 324 34.05 34.13 49.73
C PHE A 324 35.00 34.31 50.93
N GLU A 325 35.55 33.20 51.45
CA GLU A 325 36.99 33.05 51.75
C GLU A 325 37.42 31.55 51.80
N PRO A 326 38.69 31.20 51.49
CA PRO A 326 39.11 29.80 51.23
C PRO A 326 40.16 29.24 52.22
N THR A 327 40.12 27.95 52.56
CA THR A 327 41.32 27.18 53.01
C THR A 327 41.16 25.65 52.86
N ASN A 328 42.27 24.99 52.50
CA ASN A 328 42.51 23.55 52.31
C ASN A 328 42.37 22.67 53.57
N SER A 329 41.90 21.40 53.44
CA SER A 329 42.65 20.15 53.71
C SER A 329 41.79 18.88 53.95
N TYR A 330 42.28 17.77 53.35
CA TYR A 330 42.09 16.31 53.44
C TYR A 330 41.03 15.57 54.32
N ARG A 331 40.33 14.59 53.65
CA ARG A 331 39.87 13.20 54.03
C ARG A 331 39.02 13.02 55.32
N THR A 332 37.96 12.20 55.45
CA THR A 332 37.47 10.94 54.82
C THR A 332 36.02 10.61 55.28
N HIS A 333 35.24 9.92 54.42
CA HIS A 333 34.07 9.03 54.65
C HIS A 333 32.91 9.37 55.62
N SER A 334 31.67 9.49 55.07
CA SER A 334 30.52 8.62 55.40
C SER A 334 29.29 8.94 54.50
N SER A 335 28.49 7.91 54.25
CA SER A 335 27.41 7.77 53.26
C SER A 335 26.11 8.54 53.58
N ARG A 336 25.45 9.15 52.58
CA ARG A 336 23.97 9.14 52.46
C ARG A 336 23.45 9.67 51.10
N GLN A 337 22.37 9.04 50.65
CA GLN A 337 21.56 9.25 49.43
C GLN A 337 21.14 10.70 49.14
N GLN A 338 21.07 11.09 47.85
CA GLN A 338 19.97 11.87 47.25
C GLN A 338 20.06 12.00 45.70
N ILE A 339 19.06 11.42 45.01
CA ILE A 339 18.25 11.91 43.87
C ILE A 339 18.95 12.72 42.74
N PRO A 340 18.97 12.24 41.47
CA PRO A 340 19.40 13.03 40.32
C PRO A 340 18.32 13.98 39.80
N GLU A 341 18.79 15.16 39.43
CA GLU A 341 18.13 16.34 38.89
C GLU A 341 17.46 16.09 37.52
N VAL A 342 16.27 16.66 37.35
CA VAL A 342 15.40 16.53 36.17
C VAL A 342 16.08 17.11 34.93
N GLN A 343 16.35 16.26 33.95
CA GLN A 343 16.77 16.64 32.60
C GLN A 343 15.74 17.56 31.95
N ARG A 344 16.16 18.78 31.63
CA ARG A 344 15.46 19.65 30.66
C ARG A 344 15.40 18.94 29.32
N GLU A 345 14.21 18.50 28.91
CA GLU A 345 13.93 18.01 27.57
C GLU A 345 14.24 19.10 26.51
N LYS A 346 15.03 18.73 25.50
CA LYS A 346 15.36 19.58 24.36
C LYS A 346 14.15 19.65 23.39
N PRO A 347 13.80 20.81 22.82
CA PRO A 347 12.71 20.93 21.87
C PRO A 347 13.06 20.28 20.52
N PHE A 348 12.00 19.81 19.85
CA PHE A 348 11.97 19.11 18.56
C PHE A 348 12.85 19.78 17.48
N LEU A 349 13.87 19.07 17.00
CA LEU A 349 14.71 19.49 15.87
C LEU A 349 14.03 19.10 14.55
N HIS A 350 13.62 20.11 13.79
CA HIS A 350 13.17 20.00 12.40
C HIS A 350 14.40 19.75 11.51
N TYR A 351 14.49 18.56 10.93
CA TYR A 351 15.56 18.20 9.99
C TYR A 351 15.20 18.65 8.57
N MET A 352 15.97 19.60 8.01
CA MET A 352 16.04 19.87 6.57
C MET A 352 17.41 19.41 6.05
N PRO A 353 17.50 18.51 5.05
CA PRO A 353 18.78 18.11 4.48
C PRO A 353 19.30 19.15 3.48
N PRO A 354 20.63 19.40 3.42
CA PRO A 354 21.22 20.29 2.44
C PRO A 354 21.32 19.64 1.04
N GLN A 355 21.19 20.47 0.00
CA GLN A 355 21.39 20.12 -1.41
C GLN A 355 22.79 19.53 -1.62
N ARG A 356 22.87 18.36 -2.28
CA ARG A 356 24.14 17.72 -2.63
C ARG A 356 24.60 18.15 -4.01
N ASP A 357 25.61 19.00 -4.05
CA ASP A 357 26.54 19.07 -5.17
C ASP A 357 27.58 17.94 -5.06
N SER A 358 28.02 17.48 -6.23
CA SER A 358 28.85 16.31 -6.52
C SER A 358 30.27 16.35 -5.95
N ILE A 359 30.69 15.31 -5.20
CA ILE A 359 32.13 14.94 -5.02
C ILE A 359 32.28 13.40 -4.89
N GLN A 360 33.33 12.89 -5.56
CA GLN A 360 33.75 11.50 -5.78
C GLN A 360 34.19 10.73 -4.50
N PRO A 361 34.22 9.37 -4.51
CA PRO A 361 34.59 8.57 -3.34
C PRO A 361 36.11 8.37 -3.21
N ALA A 362 36.66 8.74 -2.05
CA ALA A 362 38.02 8.39 -1.64
C ALA A 362 38.05 7.07 -0.85
N HIS A 363 38.95 6.18 -1.25
CA HIS A 363 39.23 4.90 -0.60
C HIS A 363 39.97 5.07 0.74
N LEU A 364 39.61 4.27 1.76
CA LEU A 364 40.43 4.01 2.95
C LEU A 364 40.38 2.52 3.35
N PRO A 365 41.41 1.99 4.06
CA PRO A 365 41.87 0.61 3.91
C PRO A 365 41.35 -0.38 4.95
N ARG A 366 41.27 -1.65 4.52
CA ARG A 366 40.97 -2.85 5.34
C ARG A 366 42.03 -3.06 6.42
N GLY A 367 41.63 -2.94 7.69
CA GLY A 367 42.41 -3.34 8.85
C GLY A 367 42.14 -4.78 9.27
N ASN A 368 43.20 -5.55 9.50
CA ASN A 368 43.23 -6.95 9.96
C ASN A 368 42.51 -7.16 11.30
N ILE A 369 41.69 -8.20 11.39
CA ILE A 369 41.11 -8.71 12.64
C ILE A 369 42.02 -9.85 13.16
N GLN A 370 42.66 -9.64 14.31
CA GLN A 370 43.27 -10.71 15.11
C GLN A 370 42.23 -11.28 16.10
N PRO A 371 42.17 -12.61 16.32
CA PRO A 371 41.28 -13.20 17.29
C PRO A 371 41.89 -13.13 18.69
N ARG A 372 41.18 -12.51 19.63
CA ARG A 372 41.45 -12.63 21.07
C ARG A 372 40.39 -13.52 21.73
N SER A 373 40.91 -14.43 22.53
CA SER A 373 40.26 -15.50 23.28
C SER A 373 39.44 -15.03 24.49
N ASP A 374 38.48 -15.89 24.86
CA ASP A 374 37.86 -16.11 26.18
C ASP A 374 37.10 -14.97 26.87
N PHE A 375 35.77 -15.00 26.74
CA PHE A 375 34.86 -14.44 27.75
C PHE A 375 33.79 -15.46 28.17
N ARG A 376 33.76 -15.71 29.48
CA ARG A 376 32.96 -16.70 30.21
C ARG A 376 31.46 -16.49 30.05
N GLY A 377 30.72 -17.59 29.88
CA GLY A 377 29.26 -17.60 29.69
C GLY A 377 28.48 -17.11 30.91
N GLY A 378 27.62 -16.11 30.69
CA GLY A 378 26.56 -15.72 31.62
C GLY A 378 25.36 -16.69 31.57
N PRO A 379 24.49 -16.68 32.59
CA PRO A 379 23.34 -17.58 32.67
C PRO A 379 22.34 -17.36 31.52
N GLU A 380 21.79 -18.45 30.97
CA GLU A 380 20.74 -18.39 29.94
C GLU A 380 19.48 -17.72 30.50
N ARG A 381 19.11 -16.56 29.95
CA ARG A 381 17.83 -15.87 30.24
C ARG A 381 16.65 -16.60 29.59
N SER A 382 15.47 -16.55 30.19
CA SER A 382 14.23 -16.99 29.51
C SER A 382 13.79 -15.99 28.43
N MET A 383 12.90 -16.40 27.51
CA MET A 383 12.36 -15.51 26.47
C MET A 383 11.76 -14.20 27.04
N LEU A 384 11.05 -14.30 28.15
CA LEU A 384 10.45 -13.13 28.80
C LEU A 384 11.52 -12.23 29.44
N GLN A 385 12.55 -12.82 30.04
CA GLN A 385 13.68 -12.08 30.62
C GLN A 385 14.53 -11.41 29.54
N GLN A 386 14.70 -12.04 28.38
CA GLN A 386 15.40 -11.44 27.25
C GLN A 386 14.59 -10.28 26.65
N ALA A 387 13.27 -10.42 26.52
CA ALA A 387 12.41 -9.32 26.08
C ALA A 387 12.49 -8.12 27.04
N TRP A 388 12.45 -8.37 28.35
CA TRP A 388 12.63 -7.32 29.35
C TRP A 388 14.02 -6.68 29.29
N HIS A 389 15.06 -7.48 29.08
CA HIS A 389 16.43 -6.99 28.95
C HIS A 389 16.64 -6.10 27.72
N VAL A 390 16.07 -6.48 26.57
CA VAL A 390 16.14 -5.69 25.33
C VAL A 390 15.44 -4.33 25.51
N ILE A 391 14.23 -4.33 26.08
CA ILE A 391 13.48 -3.07 26.29
C ILE A 391 14.22 -2.11 27.23
N MET A 392 14.96 -2.64 28.22
CA MET A 392 15.61 -1.81 29.24
C MET A 392 17.02 -1.33 28.84
N ASN A 393 17.71 -2.06 27.96
CA ASN A 393 19.13 -1.82 27.67
C ASN A 393 19.42 -1.47 26.20
N THR A 394 18.42 -1.48 25.33
CA THR A 394 18.58 -1.10 23.91
C THR A 394 18.19 0.35 23.74
N ASP A 395 19.09 1.15 23.18
CA ASP A 395 18.81 2.53 22.82
C ASP A 395 17.88 2.55 21.58
N PRO A 396 16.65 3.07 21.69
CA PRO A 396 15.68 3.07 20.60
C PRO A 396 16.07 3.97 19.41
N LEU A 397 17.18 4.69 19.48
CA LEU A 397 17.69 5.56 18.41
C LEU A 397 18.91 4.99 17.66
N VAL A 398 19.41 3.81 18.05
CA VAL A 398 20.50 3.13 17.35
C VAL A 398 19.94 2.35 16.15
N ASP A 399 20.52 2.56 14.96
CA ASP A 399 20.13 1.85 13.74
C ASP A 399 20.35 0.33 13.90
N SER A 400 19.43 -0.50 13.37
CA SER A 400 19.37 -1.95 13.60
C SER A 400 20.64 -2.73 13.16
N ASP A 401 21.46 -2.09 12.36
CA ASP A 401 22.68 -2.57 11.72
C ASP A 401 23.94 -2.26 12.55
N GLU A 402 23.84 -1.41 13.56
CA GLU A 402 24.92 -1.12 14.53
C GLU A 402 24.75 -1.84 15.88
N GLU A 403 23.67 -2.59 16.06
CA GLU A 403 23.40 -3.32 17.30
C GLU A 403 24.39 -4.50 17.45
N LEU A 404 25.35 -4.37 18.37
CA LEU A 404 26.25 -5.48 18.75
C LEU A 404 25.39 -6.60 19.37
N PRO A 405 25.24 -7.78 18.72
CA PRO A 405 24.28 -8.77 19.20
C PRO A 405 24.76 -9.35 20.54
N ASP A 406 23.88 -9.24 21.54
CA ASP A 406 24.04 -9.87 22.85
C ASP A 406 24.27 -11.38 22.69
N GLN A 407 25.05 -11.97 23.58
CA GLN A 407 25.42 -13.39 23.59
C GLN A 407 24.18 -14.29 23.56
N HIS A 408 23.08 -13.84 24.17
CA HIS A 408 21.80 -14.55 24.18
C HIS A 408 21.14 -14.64 22.78
N VAL A 409 21.22 -13.56 21.99
CA VAL A 409 20.71 -13.51 20.60
C VAL A 409 21.50 -14.47 19.72
N ARG A 410 22.82 -14.57 19.92
CA ARG A 410 23.67 -15.52 19.19
C ARG A 410 23.31 -16.98 19.50
N HIS A 411 23.02 -17.30 20.77
CA HIS A 411 22.60 -18.64 21.17
C HIS A 411 21.23 -19.01 20.59
N ASP A 412 20.25 -18.11 20.61
CA ASP A 412 18.94 -18.34 20.01
C ASP A 412 19.04 -18.52 18.48
N TYR A 413 19.84 -17.68 17.81
CA TYR A 413 20.10 -17.81 16.38
C TYR A 413 20.73 -19.17 16.03
N SER A 414 21.71 -19.61 16.81
CA SER A 414 22.37 -20.91 16.61
C SER A 414 21.39 -22.07 16.77
N ARG A 415 20.52 -22.03 17.79
CA ARG A 415 19.46 -23.05 17.98
C ARG A 415 18.46 -23.06 16.83
N ARG A 416 18.06 -21.89 16.31
CA ARG A 416 17.15 -21.79 15.15
C ARG A 416 17.78 -22.36 13.89
N VAL A 417 19.05 -22.07 13.65
CA VAL A 417 19.79 -22.62 12.51
C VAL A 417 19.89 -24.15 12.61
N ASP A 418 20.16 -24.70 13.81
CA ASP A 418 20.18 -26.15 14.04
C ASP A 418 18.82 -26.82 13.82
N VAL A 419 17.73 -26.18 14.25
CA VAL A 419 16.36 -26.67 14.01
C VAL A 419 16.03 -26.64 12.52
N ILE A 420 16.35 -25.54 11.82
CA ILE A 420 16.13 -25.42 10.38
C ILE A 420 16.96 -26.46 9.61
N ALA A 421 18.21 -26.70 10.04
CA ALA A 421 19.07 -27.72 9.45
C ALA A 421 18.50 -29.14 9.64
N ARG A 422 17.87 -29.42 10.79
CA ARG A 422 17.21 -30.70 11.08
C ARG A 422 15.88 -30.90 10.35
N LEU A 423 15.21 -29.82 9.96
CA LEU A 423 13.92 -29.85 9.26
C LEU A 423 14.05 -29.90 7.72
N ARG A 424 15.22 -29.54 7.16
CA ARG A 424 15.47 -29.69 5.73
C ARG A 424 15.52 -31.17 5.35
N GLY A 425 14.52 -31.61 4.58
CA GLY A 425 14.45 -32.97 4.00
C GLY A 425 13.45 -33.93 4.66
N ARG A 426 12.66 -33.49 5.66
CA ARG A 426 11.55 -34.30 6.20
C ARG A 426 10.21 -33.91 5.60
N PRO A 427 9.32 -34.87 5.26
CA PRO A 427 7.96 -34.55 4.85
C PRO A 427 7.19 -33.88 6.01
N PRO A 428 6.21 -33.01 5.71
CA PRO A 428 5.41 -32.33 6.72
C PRO A 428 4.68 -33.34 7.63
N SER A 429 4.58 -33.02 8.92
CA SER A 429 3.87 -33.84 9.91
C SER A 429 2.43 -34.12 9.44
N PRO A 430 1.95 -35.36 9.52
CA PRO A 430 0.58 -35.68 9.12
C PRO A 430 -0.44 -34.97 10.00
N LEU A 431 -1.59 -34.62 9.40
CA LEU A 431 -2.73 -33.99 10.06
C LEU A 431 -3.34 -34.97 11.10
N PRO A 432 -3.89 -34.48 12.23
CA PRO A 432 -4.53 -35.35 13.22
C PRO A 432 -5.76 -36.06 12.63
N ASP A 433 -5.84 -37.38 12.85
CA ASP A 433 -6.92 -38.24 12.35
C ASP A 433 -8.31 -37.76 12.78
N ALA A 434 -9.21 -37.71 11.80
CA ALA A 434 -10.63 -37.44 11.99
C ALA A 434 -11.26 -38.52 12.88
N MET A 435 -12.00 -38.06 13.89
CA MET A 435 -12.79 -38.90 14.78
C MET A 435 -13.69 -39.84 13.97
N VAL A 436 -13.45 -41.14 14.16
CA VAL A 436 -14.32 -42.23 13.72
C VAL A 436 -15.67 -42.08 14.41
N VAL A 437 -16.70 -41.70 13.67
CA VAL A 437 -18.10 -41.80 14.12
C VAL A 437 -18.54 -43.24 13.85
N ASP A 438 -18.62 -44.00 14.93
CA ASP A 438 -19.11 -45.37 14.96
C ASP A 438 -20.58 -45.43 14.51
N ARG A 439 -20.84 -46.14 13.41
CA ARG A 439 -22.18 -46.52 12.96
C ARG A 439 -22.36 -48.00 13.23
N SER A 440 -22.83 -48.30 14.44
CA SER A 440 -23.47 -49.57 14.76
C SER A 440 -24.82 -49.31 15.41
N ILE A 441 -25.90 -49.57 14.68
CA ILE A 441 -27.10 -50.27 15.16
C ILE A 441 -27.77 -50.86 13.91
N SER A 442 -27.69 -52.18 13.82
CA SER A 442 -28.36 -53.04 12.87
C SER A 442 -29.79 -53.36 13.33
N GLY A 443 -30.75 -53.17 12.42
CA GLY A 443 -31.80 -54.12 12.06
C GLY A 443 -32.81 -54.64 13.09
N ARG A 444 -34.11 -54.46 12.79
CA ARG A 444 -35.06 -55.60 12.72
C ARG A 444 -36.36 -55.28 11.98
N ASN A 445 -36.60 -56.07 10.94
CA ASN A 445 -37.82 -56.58 10.30
C ASN A 445 -39.21 -56.11 10.77
N GLY A 446 -40.13 -56.00 9.80
CA GLY A 446 -41.57 -56.10 10.05
C GLY A 446 -42.45 -55.82 8.82
N SER A 447 -42.57 -56.81 7.93
CA SER A 447 -43.66 -56.92 6.94
C SER A 447 -45.01 -57.21 7.62
N GLY A 448 -46.11 -56.61 7.19
CA GLY A 448 -47.45 -57.06 7.59
C GLY A 448 -48.57 -56.09 7.20
N SER A 449 -49.45 -56.57 6.32
CA SER A 449 -50.65 -55.89 5.82
C SER A 449 -51.88 -56.15 6.71
N ALA A 450 -52.91 -55.33 6.53
CA ALA A 450 -54.35 -55.56 6.78
C ALA A 450 -55.05 -55.04 8.06
N ARG A 451 -56.22 -54.45 7.76
CA ARG A 451 -57.38 -53.96 8.54
C ARG A 451 -57.91 -54.88 9.66
N HIS A 452 -58.45 -54.29 10.72
CA HIS A 452 -59.87 -54.36 11.16
C HIS A 452 -60.08 -53.64 12.51
N GLY A 453 -61.27 -53.05 12.71
CA GLY A 453 -61.73 -52.47 13.97
C GLY A 453 -62.19 -51.04 13.83
#